data_AF-A0A538G8U9-F1
#
_entry.id   AF-A0A538G8U9-F1
#
_cell.length_a   1.000
_cell.length_b   1.000
_cell.length_c   1.000
_cell.angle_alpha   90.00
_cell.angle_beta   90.00
_cell.angle_gamma   90.00
#
_symmetry.space_group_name_H-M   'P 1'
#
loop_
_entity.id
_entity.type
_entity.pdbx_description
1 polymer ?
#
loop_
_entity_poly.entity_id
_entity_poly.type
_entity_poly.pdbx_seq_one_letter_code
_entity_poly.pdbx_strand_id
1 'polypeptide(L)' 'FERRFGSFSRTVGLPQGVTEDSISADFHDGVLEVHVRKPEQPKPRRIEIGSGDKKTIEGTAKQK' A
#
# COMPACT_ATOMS: atom_id res chain seq x y z
N PHE A 1 -0.63 -38.65 -0.70
CA PHE A 1 -1.45 -37.43 -0.76
C PHE A 1 -0.55 -36.30 -1.21
N GLU A 2 -0.66 -35.81 -2.45
CA GLU A 2 0.39 -34.96 -3.06
C GLU A 2 -0.10 -33.57 -3.52
N ARG A 3 -1.41 -33.35 -3.64
CA ARG A 3 -1.97 -32.08 -4.10
C ARG A 3 -2.54 -31.29 -2.93
N ARG A 4 -2.21 -29.99 -2.86
CA ARG A 4 -2.87 -29.07 -1.93
C ARG A 4 -4.34 -28.93 -2.34
N PHE A 5 -5.24 -29.01 -1.36
CA PHE A 5 -6.70 -28.92 -1.52
C PHE A 5 -7.28 -28.07 -0.40
N GLY A 6 -8.47 -27.51 -0.63
CA GLY A 6 -9.13 -26.57 0.28
C GLY A 6 -9.20 -25.16 -0.28
N SER A 7 -9.71 -24.22 0.52
CA SER A 7 -9.83 -22.81 0.15
C SER A 7 -8.48 -22.10 0.22
N PHE A 8 -8.22 -21.21 -0.73
CA PHE A 8 -7.04 -20.37 -0.75
C PHE A 8 -7.43 -18.89 -0.83
N SER A 9 -6.64 -18.02 -0.19
CA SER A 9 -6.79 -16.57 -0.28
C SER A 9 -5.40 -15.93 -0.17
N ARG A 10 -5.18 -14.86 -0.94
CA ARG A 10 -3.93 -14.09 -0.93
C ARG A 10 -4.24 -12.61 -1.06
N THR A 11 -3.59 -11.81 -0.23
CA THR A 11 -3.64 -10.35 -0.30
C THR A 11 -2.31 -9.82 -0.83
N VAL A 12 -2.36 -8.86 -1.74
CA VAL A 12 -1.18 -8.18 -2.28
C VAL A 12 -1.36 -6.68 -2.09
N GLY A 13 -0.36 -6.00 -1.53
CA GLY A 13 -0.37 -4.55 -1.41
C GLY A 13 -0.14 -3.89 -2.77
N LEU A 14 -0.96 -2.91 -3.12
CA LEU A 14 -0.84 -2.17 -4.36
C LEU A 14 -0.27 -0.76 -4.11
N PRO A 15 0.43 -0.17 -5.09
CA PRO A 15 0.83 1.23 -5.02
C PRO A 15 -0.36 2.18 -4.85
N GLN A 16 -0.11 3.35 -4.28
CA GLN A 16 -1.12 4.40 -4.20
C GLN A 16 -1.55 4.85 -5.60
N GLY A 17 -2.85 5.10 -5.77
CA GLY A 17 -3.43 5.60 -7.02
C GLY A 17 -3.97 4.52 -7.96
N VAL A 18 -3.84 3.23 -7.61
CA VAL A 18 -4.54 2.15 -8.32
C VAL A 18 -6.05 2.22 -8.03
N THR A 19 -6.87 2.10 -9.06
CA THR A 19 -8.34 2.07 -8.98
C THR A 19 -8.90 0.72 -9.42
N GLU A 20 -10.14 0.40 -9.05
CA GLU A 20 -10.78 -0.88 -9.43
C GLU A 20 -10.86 -1.05 -10.96
N ASP A 21 -11.22 0.02 -11.69
CA ASP A 21 -11.30 0.03 -13.17
C ASP A 21 -9.94 -0.21 -13.87
N SER A 22 -8.84 -0.12 -13.13
CA SER A 22 -7.49 -0.32 -13.63
C SER A 22 -6.97 -1.75 -13.47
N ILE A 23 -7.79 -2.64 -12.91
CA ILE A 23 -7.47 -4.06 -12.65
C ILE A 23 -8.25 -4.95 -13.61
N SER A 24 -7.57 -5.92 -14.22
CA SER A 24 -8.19 -7.02 -14.98
C SER A 24 -7.60 -8.35 -14.54
N ALA A 25 -8.33 -9.44 -14.75
CA ALA A 25 -7.88 -10.77 -14.39
C ALA A 25 -8.35 -11.81 -15.40
N ASP A 26 -7.48 -12.76 -15.71
CA ASP A 26 -7.72 -13.85 -16.64
C ASP A 26 -7.27 -15.17 -16.00
N PHE A 27 -8.01 -16.24 -16.24
CA PHE A 27 -7.69 -17.57 -15.74
C PHE A 27 -7.59 -18.56 -16.90
N HIS A 28 -6.38 -19.04 -17.16
CA HIS A 28 -6.13 -20.03 -18.21
C HIS A 28 -5.14 -21.10 -17.71
N ASP A 29 -5.33 -22.35 -18.12
CA ASP A 29 -4.45 -23.49 -17.82
C ASP A 29 -4.05 -23.64 -16.34
N GLY A 30 -4.96 -23.30 -15.42
CA GLY A 30 -4.73 -23.41 -13.98
C GLY A 30 -3.95 -22.23 -13.36
N VAL A 31 -3.71 -21.16 -14.13
CA VAL A 31 -3.00 -19.96 -13.69
C VAL A 31 -3.96 -18.77 -13.68
N LEU A 32 -4.03 -18.08 -12.54
CA LEU A 32 -4.71 -16.80 -12.41
C LEU A 32 -3.71 -15.68 -12.67
N GLU A 33 -3.89 -14.95 -13.76
CA GLU A 33 -3.12 -13.77 -14.10
C GLU A 33 -3.92 -12.52 -13.73
N VAL A 34 -3.31 -11.63 -12.94
CA VAL A 34 -3.94 -10.37 -12.51
C VAL A 34 -3.10 -9.21 -13.03
N HIS A 35 -3.69 -8.41 -13.91
CA HIS A 35 -3.08 -7.23 -14.51
C HIS A 35 -3.50 -6.00 -13.73
N VAL A 36 -2.52 -5.22 -13.26
CA VAL A 36 -2.76 -3.95 -12.57
C VAL A 36 -2.05 -2.86 -13.37
N ARG A 37 -2.81 -1.94 -13.96
CA ARG A 37 -2.22 -0.83 -14.71
C ARG A 37 -1.43 0.07 -13.77
N LYS A 38 -0.27 0.52 -14.24
CA LYS A 38 0.58 1.44 -13.48
C LYS A 38 -0.17 2.77 -13.29
N PRO A 39 -0.39 3.23 -12.04
CA PRO A 39 -1.08 4.47 -11.79
C PRO A 39 -0.23 5.66 -12.24
N GLU A 40 -0.89 6.77 -12.60
CA GLU A 40 -0.19 8.01 -12.90
C GLU A 40 0.57 8.50 -11.66
N GLN A 41 1.81 8.93 -11.88
CA GLN A 41 2.65 9.43 -10.78
C GLN A 41 2.08 10.78 -10.30
N PRO A 42 1.82 10.94 -8.99
CA PRO A 42 1.43 12.24 -8.47
C PRO A 42 2.56 13.24 -8.72
N LYS A 43 2.20 14.44 -9.19
CA LYS A 43 3.18 15.52 -9.37
C LYS A 43 3.84 15.83 -8.02
N PRO A 44 5.16 16.02 -7.97
CA PRO A 44 5.85 16.35 -6.72
C PRO A 44 5.26 17.64 -6.15
N ARG A 45 4.77 17.58 -4.92
CA ARG A 45 4.31 18.77 -4.18
C ARG A 45 5.41 19.24 -3.25
N ARG A 46 5.76 20.53 -3.32
CA ARG A 46 6.62 21.16 -2.32
C ARG A 46 5.78 21.39 -1.07
N ILE A 47 6.18 20.78 0.04
CA ILE A 47 5.57 21.03 1.35
C ILE A 47 6.34 22.17 1.98
N GLU A 48 5.70 23.32 2.15
CA GLU A 48 6.29 24.44 2.90
C GLU A 48 6.30 24.08 4.39
N ILE A 49 7.47 24.22 5.03
CA ILE A 49 7.61 24.07 6.47
C ILE A 49 7.20 25.40 7.09
N GLY A 50 6.04 25.44 7.74
CA GLY A 50 5.62 26.62 8.49
C GLY A 50 6.48 26.83 9.73
N SER A 51 7.08 28.02 9.86
CA SER A 51 7.72 28.48 11.10
C SER A 51 6.63 28.89 12.11
N GLY A 52 6.03 27.91 12.77
CA GLY A 52 5.11 28.13 13.88
C GLY A 52 5.70 27.60 15.17
N ASP A 53 5.92 28.49 16.15
CA ASP A 53 6.23 28.19 17.55
C ASP A 53 5.35 27.05 18.09
N LYS A 54 5.84 25.82 18.00
CA LYS A 54 5.30 24.67 18.73
C LYS A 54 6.26 24.36 19.87
N LYS A 55 5.83 24.76 21.07
CA LYS A 55 6.36 24.36 22.37
C LYS A 55 6.97 22.95 22.31
N THR A 56 8.27 22.89 22.59
CA THR A 56 9.01 21.68 22.89
C THR A 56 8.26 20.89 23.95
N ILE A 57 7.94 19.62 23.64
CA ILE A 57 7.52 18.64 24.64
C ILE A 57 8.79 18.21 25.37
N GLU A 58 9.11 18.86 26.49
CA GLU A 58 10.14 18.42 27.41
C GLU A 58 9.68 17.14 28.10
N GLY A 59 10.40 16.04 27.88
CA GLY A 59 10.18 14.79 28.60
C GLY A 59 10.58 14.96 30.07
N THR A 60 9.62 14.86 30.98
CA THR A 60 9.91 14.79 32.43
C THR A 60 10.36 13.37 32.78
N ALA A 61 11.68 13.14 32.78
CA ALA A 61 12.27 11.99 33.45
C ALA A 61 12.39 12.30 34.95
N LYS A 62 11.45 11.80 35.76
CA LYS A 62 11.64 11.65 37.21
C LYS A 62 12.48 10.40 37.44
N GLN A 63 13.73 10.56 37.88
CA GLN A 63 14.51 9.46 38.45
C GLN A 63 14.49 9.56 39.99
N LYS A 64 14.25 8.40 40.61
CA LYS A 64 14.24 8.14 42.05
C LYS A 64 15.65 7.82 42.55
#